data_AF-A0A657IW83-F1
#
_entry.id   AF-A0A657IW83-F1
#
_cell.length_a   1.000
_cell.length_b   1.000
_cell.length_c   1.000
_cell.angle_alpha   90.00
_cell.angle_beta   90.00
_cell.angle_gamma   90.00
#
_symmetry.space_group_name_H-M   'P 1'
#
loop_
_entity.id
_entity.type
_entity.pdbx_description
1 polymer ?
#
loop_
_entity_poly.entity_id
_entity_poly.type
_entity_poly.pdbx_seq_one_letter_code
_entity_poly.pdbx_strand_id
1 'polypeptide(L)' 'MFYFYALSFLPWLILGLTAVLGLALGRPGDSVRRRRYGLGVVGLFVVAALLISAHFWPIWTGQSIPYEDWYAHMWFTGWI' A
#
# COMPACT_ATOMS: atom_id res chain seq x y z
N MET A 1 -9.13 19.32 -10.38
CA MET A 1 -9.77 17.99 -10.53
C MET A 1 -9.68 17.29 -9.19
N PHE A 2 -10.76 16.67 -8.71
CA PHE A 2 -10.76 15.97 -7.42
C PHE A 2 -10.21 14.54 -7.58
N TYR A 3 -9.49 14.02 -6.58
CA TYR A 3 -8.95 12.66 -6.62
C TYR A 3 -10.04 11.57 -6.63
N PHE A 4 -11.27 11.93 -6.25
CA PHE A 4 -12.44 11.06 -6.31
C PHE A 4 -12.63 10.39 -7.68
N TYR A 5 -12.31 11.07 -8.79
CA TYR A 5 -12.45 10.49 -10.13
C TYR A 5 -11.50 9.31 -10.40
N ALA A 6 -10.41 9.20 -9.63
CA ALA A 6 -9.51 8.05 -9.71
C ALA A 6 -10.12 6.77 -9.08
N LEU A 7 -11.12 6.90 -8.18
CA LEU A 7 -11.71 5.75 -7.50
C LEU A 7 -12.36 4.75 -8.46
N SER A 8 -12.93 5.21 -9.58
CA SER A 8 -13.50 4.35 -10.62
C SER A 8 -12.46 3.38 -11.21
N PHE A 9 -11.18 3.75 -11.19
CA PHE A 9 -10.07 2.94 -11.69
C PHE A 9 -9.40 2.07 -10.60
N LEU A 10 -9.68 2.34 -9.32
CA LEU A 10 -9.03 1.70 -8.20
C LEU A 10 -9.15 0.16 -8.20
N PRO A 11 -10.31 -0.45 -8.52
CA PRO A 11 -10.42 -1.92 -8.58
C PRO A 11 -9.48 -2.53 -9.62
N TRP A 12 -9.34 -1.88 -10.78
CA TRP A 12 -8.46 -2.33 -11.86
C TRP A 12 -6.98 -2.19 -11.49
N LEU A 13 -6.62 -1.10 -10.81
CA LEU A 13 -5.28 -0.92 -10.27
C LEU A 13 -4.93 -2.01 -9.27
N ILE A 14 -5.85 -2.35 -8.36
CA ILE A 14 -5.65 -3.43 -7.38
C ILE A 14 -5.45 -4.77 -8.09
N LEU A 15 -6.28 -5.11 -9.09
CA LEU A 15 -6.10 -6.35 -9.87
C LEU A 15 -4.76 -6.40 -10.62
N GLY A 16 -4.34 -5.28 -11.22
CA GLY A 16 -3.04 -5.18 -11.88
C GLY A 16 -1.89 -5.39 -10.89
N LEU A 17 -1.97 -4.75 -9.72
CA LEU A 17 -0.98 -4.89 -8.66
C LEU A 17 -0.90 -6.32 -8.13
N THR A 18 -2.04 -6.96 -7.86
CA THR A 18 -2.06 -8.35 -7.38
C THR A 18 -1.50 -9.31 -8.42
N ALA A 19 -1.78 -9.10 -9.72
CA ALA A 19 -1.17 -9.88 -10.79
C ALA A 19 0.35 -9.73 -10.82
N VAL A 20 0.88 -8.50 -10.71
CA VAL A 20 2.33 -8.24 -10.66
C VAL A 20 2.97 -8.87 -9.43
N LEU A 21 2.34 -8.76 -8.25
CA LEU A 21 2.83 -9.40 -7.03
C LEU A 21 2.81 -10.92 -7.14
N GLY A 22 1.79 -11.50 -7.79
CA GLY A 22 1.72 -12.93 -8.09
C GLY A 22 2.89 -13.39 -8.98
N LEU A 23 3.26 -12.59 -9.98
CA LEU A 23 4.46 -12.85 -10.79
C LEU A 23 5.75 -12.73 -9.96
N ALA A 24 5.83 -11.73 -9.08
CA ALA A 24 6.99 -11.51 -8.21
C ALA A 24 7.18 -12.67 -7.21
N LEU A 25 6.09 -13.26 -6.72
CA LEU A 25 6.08 -14.38 -5.78
C LEU A 25 6.86 -15.60 -6.29
N GLY A 26 6.84 -15.85 -7.60
CA GLY A 26 7.52 -16.95 -8.28
C GLY A 26 6.57 -18.02 -8.79
N ARG A 27 7.02 -18.79 -9.78
CA ARG A 27 6.23 -19.79 -10.52
C ARG A 27 6.50 -21.22 -10.03
N PRO A 28 5.59 -22.17 -10.30
CA PRO A 28 5.89 -23.59 -10.17
C PRO A 28 7.12 -23.96 -11.02
N GLY A 29 8.10 -24.63 -10.41
CA GLY A 29 9.39 -24.97 -11.05
C GLY A 29 10.54 -24.01 -10.76
N ASP A 30 10.27 -22.83 -10.18
CA ASP A 30 11.34 -21.93 -9.74
C ASP A 30 12.16 -22.55 -8.60
N SER A 31 13.47 -22.26 -8.59
CA SER A 31 14.35 -22.69 -7.50
C SER A 31 13.85 -22.18 -6.14
N VAL A 32 14.13 -22.95 -5.08
CA VAL A 32 13.76 -22.59 -3.70
C VAL A 32 14.26 -21.19 -3.33
N ARG A 33 15.49 -20.85 -3.74
CA ARG A 33 16.09 -19.53 -3.51
C ARG A 33 15.28 -18.41 -4.17
N ARG A 34 14.86 -18.58 -5.43
CA ARG A 34 14.04 -17.59 -6.14
C ARG A 34 12.68 -17.39 -5.47
N ARG A 35 12.00 -18.47 -5.08
CA ARG A 35 10.70 -18.38 -4.39
C ARG A 35 10.82 -17.71 -3.03
N ARG A 36 11.89 -17.96 -2.27
CA ARG A 36 12.15 -17.27 -0.98
C ARG A 36 12.30 -15.77 -1.15
N TYR A 37 13.07 -15.31 -2.13
CA TYR A 37 13.17 -13.87 -2.40
C TYR A 37 11.84 -13.27 -2.86
N GLY A 38 11.08 -13.98 -3.70
CA GLY A 38 9.75 -13.55 -4.13
C GLY A 38 8.79 -13.37 -2.96
N LEU A 39 8.72 -14.37 -2.08
CA LEU A 39 7.97 -14.31 -0.83
C LEU A 39 8.41 -13.15 0.06
N GLY A 40 9.73 -12.93 0.20
CA GLY A 40 10.27 -11.84 0.99
C GLY A 40 9.83 -10.46 0.45
N VAL A 41 9.93 -10.25 -0.86
CA VAL A 41 9.54 -8.98 -1.50
C VAL A 41 8.03 -8.74 -1.38
N VAL A 42 7.21 -9.74 -1.71
CA VAL A 42 5.74 -9.62 -1.64
C VAL A 42 5.29 -9.43 -0.19
N GLY A 43 5.86 -10.20 0.74
CA GLY A 43 5.57 -10.08 2.18
C GLY A 43 5.94 -8.71 2.72
N LEU A 44 7.13 -8.19 2.38
CA LEU A 44 7.57 -6.85 2.76
C LEU A 44 6.60 -5.78 2.23
N PHE A 45 6.18 -5.89 0.96
CA PHE A 45 5.23 -4.97 0.37
C PHE A 45 3.90 -4.95 1.13
N VAL A 46 3.33 -6.13 1.43
CA VAL A 46 2.05 -6.24 2.15
C VAL A 46 2.17 -5.69 3.57
N VAL A 47 3.24 -6.04 4.29
CA VAL A 47 3.48 -5.51 5.64
C VAL A 47 3.61 -3.99 5.62
N ALA A 48 4.36 -3.42 4.66
CA ALA A 48 4.48 -1.97 4.51
C ALA A 48 3.11 -1.32 4.25
N ALA A 49 2.29 -1.88 3.35
CA ALA A 49 0.95 -1.37 3.07
C ALA A 49 0.05 -1.38 4.31
N LEU A 50 0.15 -2.41 5.16
CA LEU A 50 -0.58 -2.49 6.43
C LEU A 50 -0.08 -1.47 7.45
N LEU A 51 1.23 -1.28 7.58
CA LEU A 51 1.81 -0.28 8.49
C LEU A 51 1.42 1.15 8.08
N ILE A 52 1.46 1.45 6.78
CA ILE A 52 1.00 2.74 6.26
C ILE A 52 -0.49 2.92 6.52
N SER A 53 -1.30 1.87 6.29
CA SER A 53 -2.73 1.91 6.59
C SER A 53 -3.02 2.14 8.07
N ALA A 54 -2.25 1.51 8.96
CA ALA A 54 -2.36 1.71 10.40
C ALA A 54 -1.98 3.13 10.81
N HIS A 55 -0.93 3.70 10.20
CA HIS A 55 -0.53 5.08 10.43
C HIS A 55 -1.63 6.07 10.02
N PHE A 56 -2.23 5.92 8.83
CA PHE A 56 -3.28 6.83 8.35
C PHE A 56 -4.70 6.55 8.89
N TRP A 57 -4.87 5.51 9.71
CA TRP A 57 -6.17 5.13 10.27
C TRP A 57 -6.91 6.27 10.99
N PRO A 58 -6.27 7.11 11.83
CA PRO A 58 -6.96 8.21 12.52
C PRO A 58 -7.59 9.21 11.55
N ILE A 59 -6.90 9.49 10.44
CA ILE A 59 -7.38 10.40 9.39
C ILE A 59 -8.58 9.78 8.66
N TRP A 60 -8.49 8.52 8.25
CA TRP A 60 -9.56 7.86 7.50
C TRP A 60 -10.84 7.65 8.32
N THR A 61 -10.70 7.50 9.64
CA THR A 61 -11.84 7.31 10.55
C THR A 61 -12.34 8.62 11.16
N GLY A 62 -11.73 9.76 10.85
CA GLY A 62 -12.14 11.07 11.35
C GLY A 62 -11.93 11.24 12.85
N GLN A 63 -10.89 10.63 13.42
CA GLN A 63 -10.55 10.79 14.82
C GLN A 63 -10.06 12.22 15.11
N SER A 64 -10.43 12.75 16.27
CA SER A 64 -9.90 14.02 16.75
C SER A 64 -8.51 13.78 17.33
N ILE A 65 -7.48 14.30 16.64
CA ILE A 65 -6.07 14.22 17.04
C ILE A 65 -5.47 15.64 17.15
N PRO A 66 -4.42 15.83 17.96
CA PRO A 66 -3.67 17.10 18.01
C PRO A 66 -3.12 17.52 16.64
N TYR A 67 -2.86 18.82 16.47
CA TYR A 67 -2.38 19.36 15.20
C TYR A 67 -1.01 18.80 14.81
N GLU A 68 -0.09 18.67 15.77
CA GLU A 68 1.24 18.10 15.57
C GLU A 68 1.17 16.66 15.06
N ASP A 69 0.25 15.86 15.60
CA ASP A 69 0.02 14.50 15.14
C ASP A 69 -0.54 14.52 13.73
N TRP A 70 -1.58 15.32 13.45
CA TRP A 70 -2.11 15.48 12.10
C TRP A 70 -1.03 15.89 11.09
N TYR A 71 -0.19 16.87 11.45
CA TYR A 71 0.89 17.36 10.60
C TYR A 71 1.93 16.26 10.32
N ALA A 72 2.23 15.38 11.28
CA ALA A 72 3.13 14.24 11.07
C ALA A 72 2.64 13.25 10.00
N HIS A 73 1.32 13.20 9.73
CA HIS A 73 0.76 12.40 8.64
C HIS A 73 0.82 13.11 7.28
N MET A 74 1.08 14.42 7.24
CA MET A 74 1.18 15.21 6.01
C MET A 74 2.58 15.07 5.39
N TRP A 75 2.84 13.94 4.76
CA TRP A 75 4.14 13.63 4.15
C TRP A 75 4.54 14.55 3.00
N PHE A 76 3.55 15.19 2.36
CA PHE A 76 3.76 16.12 1.26
C PHE A 76 3.12 17.46 1.60
N THR A 77 3.81 18.55 1.27
CA THR A 77 3.33 19.91 1.54
C THR A 77 1.98 20.21 0.86
N GLY A 78 1.70 19.59 -0.29
CA GLY A 78 0.43 19.75 -1.00
C GLY A 78 -0.77 19.02 -0.40
N TRP A 79 -0.62 18.33 0.73
CA TRP A 79 -1.73 17.68 1.46
C TRP A 79 -2.32 18.55 2.56
N ILE A 80 -1.67 19.69 2.86
CA ILE A 80 -2.07 20.66 3.88
C ILE A 80 -3.08 21.64 3.29
#